data_AF-A0AAF0CSH6-F1
#
_entry.id   AF-A0AAF0CSH6-F1
#
_cell.length_a   1.000
_cell.length_b   1.000
_cell.length_c   1.000
_cell.angle_alpha   90.00
_cell.angle_beta   90.00
_cell.angle_gamma   90.00
#
_symmetry.space_group_name_H-M   'P 1'
#
loop_
_entity.id
_entity.type
_entity.pdbx_description
1 polymer ?
#
loop_
_entity_poly.entity_id
_entity_poly.type
_entity_poly.pdbx_seq_one_letter_code
_entity_poly.pdbx_strand_id
1 'polypeptide(L)'
;MNFSPRSRRRPSRSSRTSKASSRATNLSPELLWHHNGQGHRVTLWPEVAFEKELSPGLWRPYTPDVRSDSFCTGAVSLTKRHWQAYLEFCPVEWSQLIQRFSFHRLHALAALAYCPALTEDILEHPVLALVAAAHSDLRSVLPEWGELNAVRERSTIFEVLGWLGLPPTRACIDHLDQLDPDLPVRDLRRVRDVLWQHHEASARPLAPASHGHALAA
;
A
#
# COMPACT_ATOMS: atom_id res chain seq x y z
N MET A 1 -80.38 43.95 -8.55
CA MET A 1 -79.83 43.08 -9.61
C MET A 1 -78.45 42.61 -9.17
N ASN A 2 -78.33 41.30 -8.93
CA ASN A 2 -77.10 40.58 -8.59
C ASN A 2 -76.08 40.67 -9.74
N PHE A 3 -74.78 40.63 -9.44
CA PHE A 3 -73.90 39.50 -9.78
C PHE A 3 -72.49 39.70 -9.19
N SER A 4 -72.10 38.80 -8.28
CA SER A 4 -70.70 38.55 -7.90
C SER A 4 -69.92 37.87 -9.03
N PRO A 5 -68.58 37.98 -9.02
CA PRO A 5 -67.72 36.89 -9.46
C PRO A 5 -66.82 36.38 -8.33
N ARG A 6 -66.56 35.08 -8.46
CA ARG A 6 -65.99 34.15 -7.48
C ARG A 6 -64.46 34.22 -7.39
N SER A 7 -63.98 34.06 -6.15
CA SER A 7 -62.89 33.19 -5.72
C SER A 7 -61.96 32.55 -6.77
N ARG A 8 -60.66 32.82 -6.66
CA ARG A 8 -59.62 31.80 -6.86
C ARG A 8 -58.60 31.86 -5.71
N ARG A 9 -58.77 30.92 -4.79
CA ARG A 9 -57.73 30.44 -3.86
C ARG A 9 -56.52 29.95 -4.67
N ARG A 10 -55.31 30.34 -4.29
CA ARG A 10 -54.07 29.66 -4.70
C ARG A 10 -53.35 29.12 -3.45
N PRO A 11 -52.95 27.84 -3.43
CA PRO A 11 -52.51 27.14 -2.24
C PRO A 11 -51.07 27.44 -1.84
N SER A 12 -50.83 27.09 -0.57
CA SER A 12 -49.62 27.10 0.24
C SER A 12 -48.32 26.78 -0.50
N ARG A 13 -47.34 27.69 -0.39
CA ARG A 13 -45.95 27.41 -0.72
C ARG A 13 -45.34 26.62 0.43
N SER A 14 -45.39 25.30 0.27
CA SER A 14 -44.75 24.29 1.10
C SER A 14 -43.34 24.69 1.52
N SER A 15 -43.15 24.79 2.83
CA SER A 15 -41.88 24.78 3.53
C SER A 15 -41.17 23.45 3.25
N ARG A 16 -40.28 23.43 2.25
CA ARG A 16 -39.24 22.40 2.16
C ARG A 16 -38.19 22.67 3.23
N THR A 17 -38.52 22.33 4.48
CA THR A 17 -37.49 21.96 5.44
C THR A 17 -36.86 20.68 4.92
N SER A 18 -35.73 20.82 4.23
CA SER A 18 -34.84 19.73 3.92
C SER A 18 -34.48 19.06 5.25
N LYS A 19 -35.13 17.93 5.55
CA LYS A 19 -34.63 16.96 6.52
C LYS A 19 -33.28 16.50 5.99
N ALA A 20 -32.22 17.21 6.38
CA ALA A 20 -30.88 16.69 6.40
C ALA A 20 -30.92 15.52 7.40
N SER A 21 -31.26 14.34 6.87
CA SER A 21 -31.04 13.09 7.55
C SER A 21 -29.54 12.96 7.71
N SER A 22 -29.03 13.48 8.82
CA SER A 22 -27.72 13.13 9.32
C SER A 22 -27.78 11.66 9.71
N ARG A 23 -27.66 10.77 8.71
CA ARG A 23 -27.12 9.45 8.95
C ARG A 23 -25.72 9.69 9.48
N ALA A 24 -25.61 9.76 10.81
CA ALA A 24 -24.40 9.40 11.51
C ALA A 24 -24.06 8.00 10.99
N THR A 25 -23.21 7.99 9.97
CA THR A 25 -22.59 6.78 9.46
C THR A 25 -21.72 6.35 10.61
N ASN A 26 -22.20 5.37 11.39
CA ASN A 26 -21.35 4.56 12.24
C ASN A 26 -20.32 3.94 11.29
N LEU A 27 -19.20 4.63 11.14
CA LEU A 27 -18.07 4.09 10.43
C LEU A 27 -17.57 2.97 11.33
N SER A 28 -17.64 1.73 10.83
CA SER A 28 -16.82 0.68 11.40
C SER A 28 -15.37 1.18 11.36
N PRO A 29 -14.60 1.05 12.45
CA PRO A 29 -13.19 1.43 12.43
C PRO A 29 -12.39 0.54 11.46
N GLU A 30 -12.93 -0.61 11.03
CA GLU A 30 -12.35 -1.48 10.00
C GLU A 30 -12.30 -0.77 8.63
N LEU A 31 -11.24 -1.04 7.85
CA LEU A 31 -11.20 -0.62 6.44
C LEU A 31 -12.08 -1.56 5.64
N LEU A 32 -13.12 -1.04 4.98
CA LEU A 32 -14.06 -1.85 4.22
C LEU A 32 -14.24 -1.29 2.81
N TRP A 33 -14.20 -2.18 1.81
CA TRP A 33 -14.46 -1.85 0.41
C TRP A 33 -15.17 -3.01 -0.28
N HIS A 34 -15.66 -2.77 -1.50
CA HIS A 34 -16.31 -3.81 -2.30
C HIS A 34 -15.66 -3.90 -3.67
N HIS A 35 -15.56 -5.12 -4.20
CA HIS A 35 -15.09 -5.39 -5.54
C HIS A 35 -15.94 -6.49 -6.15
N ASN A 36 -16.53 -6.25 -7.33
CA ASN A 36 -17.43 -7.20 -8.03
C ASN A 36 -18.55 -7.78 -7.14
N GLY A 37 -19.14 -6.94 -6.28
CA GLY A 37 -20.20 -7.35 -5.37
C GLY A 37 -19.75 -8.14 -4.14
N GLN A 38 -18.45 -8.42 -4.01
CA GLN A 38 -17.86 -9.07 -2.83
C GLN A 38 -17.33 -8.01 -1.86
N GLY A 39 -17.68 -8.17 -0.57
CA GLY A 39 -17.13 -7.36 0.51
C GLY A 39 -15.70 -7.77 0.84
N HIS A 40 -14.84 -6.78 1.05
CA HIS A 40 -13.47 -6.95 1.53
C HIS A 40 -13.25 -6.03 2.72
N ARG A 41 -12.44 -6.49 3.67
CA ARG A 41 -12.07 -5.66 4.82
C ARG A 41 -10.65 -5.92 5.32
N VAL A 42 -10.13 -4.97 6.08
CA VAL A 42 -9.02 -5.16 7.00
C VAL A 42 -9.50 -5.00 8.43
N THR A 43 -9.30 -6.03 9.25
CA THR A 43 -9.62 -6.00 10.69
C THR A 43 -8.68 -5.06 11.45
N LEU A 44 -9.07 -4.73 12.68
CA LEU A 44 -8.30 -3.83 13.55
C LEU A 44 -7.05 -4.50 14.11
N TRP A 45 -6.12 -3.67 14.57
CA TRP A 45 -5.01 -4.09 15.41
C TRP A 45 -5.51 -4.61 16.77
N PRO A 46 -4.87 -5.62 17.40
CA PRO A 46 -3.64 -6.30 16.97
C PRO A 46 -3.83 -7.40 15.92
N GLU A 47 -5.05 -7.90 15.71
CA GLU A 47 -5.33 -8.99 14.77
C GLU A 47 -5.56 -8.51 13.33
N VAL A 48 -4.65 -7.70 12.78
CA VAL A 48 -4.76 -7.16 11.42
C VAL A 48 -4.75 -8.30 10.39
N ALA A 49 -5.88 -8.51 9.74
CA ALA A 49 -6.09 -9.56 8.74
C ALA A 49 -6.89 -8.99 7.56
N PHE A 50 -6.52 -9.41 6.36
CA PHE A 50 -7.28 -9.12 5.15
C PHE A 50 -8.34 -10.21 4.98
N GLU A 51 -9.60 -9.80 4.95
CA GLU A 51 -10.72 -10.72 4.88
C GLU A 51 -11.61 -10.44 3.67
N LYS A 52 -12.19 -11.50 3.13
CA LYS A 52 -13.22 -11.43 2.08
C LYS A 52 -14.51 -12.05 2.59
N GLU A 53 -15.63 -11.44 2.24
CA GLU A 53 -16.96 -11.95 2.56
C GLU A 53 -17.32 -13.09 1.59
N LEU A 54 -17.65 -14.27 2.11
CA LEU A 54 -18.09 -15.41 1.31
C LEU A 54 -19.62 -15.50 1.21
N SER A 55 -20.30 -15.08 2.27
CA SER A 55 -21.75 -14.93 2.37
C SER A 55 -22.05 -13.87 3.45
N PRO A 56 -23.27 -13.32 3.53
CA PRO A 56 -23.59 -12.24 4.45
C PRO A 56 -23.14 -12.54 5.90
N GLY A 57 -22.17 -11.77 6.39
CA GLY A 57 -21.60 -11.90 7.73
C GLY A 57 -20.55 -13.00 7.91
N LEU A 58 -20.28 -13.83 6.88
CA LEU A 58 -19.21 -14.83 6.90
C LEU A 58 -17.97 -14.30 6.20
N TRP A 59 -17.00 -13.88 7.01
CA TRP A 59 -15.71 -13.39 6.57
C TRP A 59 -14.65 -14.48 6.68
N ARG A 60 -13.73 -14.52 5.71
CA ARG A 60 -12.57 -15.44 5.74
C ARG A 60 -11.28 -14.69 5.43
N PRO A 61 -10.20 -14.98 6.16
CA PRO A 61 -8.90 -14.40 5.86
C PRO A 61 -8.39 -14.88 4.50
N TYR A 62 -7.64 -14.00 3.84
CA TYR A 62 -6.89 -14.32 2.64
C TYR A 62 -5.52 -13.63 2.67
N THR A 63 -4.60 -14.13 1.85
CA THR A 63 -3.28 -13.52 1.67
C THR A 63 -3.40 -12.36 0.68
N PRO A 64 -3.07 -11.12 1.07
CA PRO A 64 -3.15 -10.00 0.14
C PRO A 64 -2.15 -10.17 -1.02
N ASP A 65 -2.64 -9.99 -2.25
CA ASP A 65 -1.83 -9.87 -3.47
C ASP A 65 -2.05 -8.47 -4.06
N VAL A 66 -0.98 -7.68 -4.16
CA VAL A 66 -1.04 -6.31 -4.70
C VAL A 66 -1.42 -6.26 -6.18
N ARG A 67 -1.30 -7.39 -6.90
CA ARG A 67 -1.72 -7.51 -8.30
C ARG A 67 -3.21 -7.80 -8.44
N SER A 68 -3.89 -8.19 -7.36
CA SER A 68 -5.30 -8.54 -7.43
C SER A 68 -6.17 -7.29 -7.62
N ASP A 69 -7.16 -7.38 -8.50
CA ASP A 69 -8.09 -6.27 -8.78
C ASP A 69 -8.84 -5.81 -7.53
N SER A 70 -9.14 -6.73 -6.60
CA SER A 70 -9.78 -6.42 -5.33
C SER A 70 -8.88 -5.59 -4.42
N PHE A 71 -7.58 -5.88 -4.37
CA PHE A 71 -6.62 -5.09 -3.59
C PHE A 71 -6.43 -3.70 -4.20
N CYS A 72 -6.26 -3.61 -5.52
CA CYS A 72 -6.19 -2.35 -6.24
C CYS A 72 -7.43 -1.49 -6.02
N THR A 73 -8.62 -2.10 -6.04
CA THR A 73 -9.90 -1.43 -5.74
C THR A 73 -9.91 -0.88 -4.31
N GLY A 74 -9.42 -1.63 -3.33
CA GLY A 74 -9.28 -1.16 -1.95
C GLY A 74 -8.35 0.04 -1.83
N ALA A 75 -7.16 -0.04 -2.45
CA ALA A 75 -6.16 1.01 -2.41
C ALA A 75 -6.69 2.36 -2.94
N VAL A 76 -7.57 2.36 -3.94
CA VAL A 76 -8.14 3.59 -4.52
C VAL A 76 -9.46 4.04 -3.88
N SER A 77 -10.25 3.11 -3.34
CA SER A 77 -11.60 3.44 -2.80
C SER A 77 -11.58 3.91 -1.35
N LEU A 78 -10.56 3.54 -0.58
CA LEU A 78 -10.44 3.91 0.82
C LEU A 78 -10.06 5.39 0.97
N THR A 79 -11.05 6.20 1.32
CA THR A 79 -10.87 7.64 1.55
C THR A 79 -10.07 7.96 2.81
N LYS A 80 -9.57 9.20 2.91
CA LYS A 80 -8.89 9.73 4.11
C LYS A 80 -9.69 9.51 5.39
N ARG A 81 -11.03 9.59 5.34
CA ARG A 81 -11.89 9.40 6.51
C ARG A 81 -11.89 7.96 7.02
N HIS A 82 -11.86 6.97 6.13
CA HIS A 82 -11.73 5.56 6.51
C HIS A 82 -10.38 5.32 7.20
N TRP A 83 -9.30 5.84 6.60
CA TRP A 83 -7.96 5.73 7.17
C TRP A 83 -7.83 6.41 8.53
N GLN A 84 -8.39 7.61 8.72
CA GLN A 84 -8.35 8.28 10.02
C GLN A 84 -8.97 7.42 11.13
N ALA A 85 -10.19 6.90 10.90
CA ALA A 85 -10.87 6.05 11.87
C ALA A 85 -10.09 4.76 12.17
N TYR A 86 -9.48 4.15 11.15
CA TYR A 86 -8.67 2.94 11.32
C TYR A 86 -7.38 3.19 12.11
N LEU A 87 -6.64 4.24 11.75
CA LEU A 87 -5.33 4.53 12.31
C LEU A 87 -5.35 5.02 13.76
N GLU A 88 -6.51 5.42 14.28
CA GLU A 88 -6.71 5.70 15.72
C GLU A 88 -6.49 4.47 16.60
N PHE A 89 -6.61 3.26 16.05
CA PHE A 89 -6.43 1.99 16.77
C PHE A 89 -5.08 1.32 16.48
N CYS A 90 -4.27 1.87 15.56
CA CYS A 90 -2.95 1.33 15.26
C CYS A 90 -1.89 1.83 16.27
N PRO A 91 -0.78 1.08 16.43
CA PRO A 91 0.42 1.61 17.05
C PRO A 91 0.83 2.95 16.43
N VAL A 92 1.37 3.86 17.24
CA VAL A 92 1.69 5.23 16.83
C VAL A 92 2.67 5.23 15.66
N GLU A 93 3.66 4.34 15.70
CA GLU A 93 4.71 4.18 14.70
C GLU A 93 4.11 3.73 13.36
N TRP A 94 3.18 2.77 13.38
CA TRP A 94 2.46 2.30 12.20
C TRP A 94 1.60 3.41 11.62
N SER A 95 0.88 4.14 12.48
CA SER A 95 0.04 5.26 12.07
C SER A 95 0.86 6.37 11.38
N GLN A 96 2.00 6.75 11.96
CA GLN A 96 2.90 7.74 11.38
C GLN A 96 3.46 7.29 10.04
N LEU A 97 3.94 6.05 9.96
CA LEU A 97 4.48 5.48 8.72
C LEU A 97 3.41 5.42 7.62
N ILE A 98 2.23 4.84 7.89
CA ILE A 98 1.15 4.71 6.90
C ILE A 98 0.70 6.09 6.40
N GLN A 99 0.69 7.11 7.25
CA GLN A 99 0.34 8.47 6.85
C GLN A 99 1.32 9.11 5.86
N ARG A 100 2.57 8.61 5.76
CA ARG A 100 3.55 9.08 4.76
C ARG A 100 3.16 8.71 3.33
N PHE A 101 2.30 7.71 3.15
CA PHE A 101 1.82 7.27 1.85
C PHE A 101 0.49 7.93 1.53
N SER A 102 0.34 8.45 0.32
CA SER A 102 -0.91 8.98 -0.21
C SER A 102 -1.73 7.90 -0.91
N PHE A 103 -1.07 7.05 -1.70
CA PHE A 103 -1.70 6.03 -2.55
C PHE A 103 -1.37 4.60 -2.11
N HIS A 104 -0.26 4.41 -1.38
CA HIS A 104 0.23 3.09 -1.01
C HIS A 104 -0.02 2.71 0.47
N ARG A 105 -0.96 3.37 1.15
CA ARG A 105 -1.33 3.05 2.54
C ARG A 105 -1.69 1.58 2.75
N LEU A 106 -2.47 0.99 1.84
CA LEU A 106 -2.87 -0.41 1.93
C LEU A 106 -1.68 -1.37 1.71
N HIS A 107 -0.69 -0.97 0.90
CA HIS A 107 0.55 -1.73 0.69
C HIS A 107 1.39 -1.71 1.97
N ALA A 108 1.58 -0.53 2.56
CA ALA A 108 2.30 -0.37 3.81
C ALA A 108 1.64 -1.18 4.95
N LEU A 109 0.32 -1.12 5.07
CA LEU A 109 -0.42 -1.91 6.06
C LEU A 109 -0.27 -3.42 5.84
N ALA A 110 -0.34 -3.90 4.58
CA ALA A 110 -0.13 -5.31 4.27
C ALA A 110 1.29 -5.77 4.65
N ALA A 111 2.32 -4.96 4.34
CA ALA A 111 3.70 -5.28 4.68
C ALA A 111 3.93 -5.36 6.19
N LEU A 112 3.40 -4.41 6.96
CA LEU A 112 3.50 -4.42 8.43
C LEU A 112 2.77 -5.61 9.05
N ALA A 113 1.57 -5.94 8.56
CA ALA A 113 0.75 -7.02 9.10
C ALA A 113 1.28 -8.42 8.74
N TYR A 114 1.76 -8.62 7.51
CA TYR A 114 2.16 -9.93 7.00
C TYR A 114 3.68 -10.17 7.01
N CYS A 115 4.49 -9.16 7.31
CA CYS A 115 5.93 -9.29 7.51
C CYS A 115 6.40 -8.56 8.78
N PRO A 116 5.92 -8.97 9.97
CA PRO A 116 6.25 -8.28 11.21
C PRO A 116 7.76 -8.25 11.51
N ALA A 117 8.54 -9.24 11.09
CA ALA A 117 9.98 -9.26 11.28
C ALA A 117 10.71 -8.13 10.53
N LEU A 118 10.09 -7.52 9.53
CA LEU A 118 10.64 -6.40 8.76
C LEU A 118 10.16 -5.03 9.28
N THR A 119 9.39 -4.99 10.37
CA THR A 119 8.78 -3.74 10.86
C THR A 119 9.82 -2.66 11.14
N GLU A 120 10.92 -2.99 11.83
CA GLU A 120 11.97 -2.02 12.15
C GLU A 120 12.62 -1.46 10.87
N ASP A 121 12.97 -2.33 9.93
CA ASP A 121 13.57 -1.92 8.66
C ASP A 121 12.59 -1.08 7.82
N ILE A 122 11.29 -1.39 7.85
CA ILE A 122 10.26 -0.59 7.17
C ILE A 122 10.09 0.79 7.83
N LEU A 123 10.18 0.88 9.15
CA LEU A 123 10.09 2.16 9.86
C LEU A 123 11.30 3.05 9.54
N GLU A 124 12.49 2.45 9.42
CA GLU A 124 13.71 3.15 9.00
C GLU A 124 13.65 3.53 7.51
N HIS A 125 13.22 2.60 6.65
CA HIS A 125 13.20 2.72 5.20
C HIS A 125 11.79 2.49 4.63
N PRO A 126 10.89 3.50 4.64
CA PRO A 126 9.48 3.33 4.29
C PRO A 126 9.22 2.69 2.92
N VAL A 127 10.05 2.99 1.92
CA VAL A 127 9.91 2.43 0.57
C VAL A 127 9.99 0.90 0.59
N LEU A 128 10.66 0.29 1.59
CA LEU A 128 10.65 -1.16 1.78
C LEU A 128 9.25 -1.71 2.02
N ALA A 129 8.30 -0.95 2.58
CA ALA A 129 6.93 -1.41 2.74
C ALA A 129 6.29 -1.67 1.36
N LEU A 130 6.56 -0.78 0.40
CA LEU A 130 6.06 -0.90 -0.96
C LEU A 130 6.75 -2.04 -1.72
N VAL A 131 8.08 -2.13 -1.62
CA VAL A 131 8.86 -3.21 -2.24
C VAL A 131 8.46 -4.57 -1.67
N ALA A 132 8.35 -4.69 -0.35
CA ALA A 132 7.90 -5.89 0.33
C ALA A 132 6.47 -6.26 -0.09
N ALA A 133 5.54 -5.31 -0.16
CA ALA A 133 4.20 -5.60 -0.66
C ALA A 133 4.18 -6.06 -2.12
N ALA A 134 5.06 -5.53 -2.96
CA ALA A 134 5.20 -5.88 -4.38
C ALA A 134 6.11 -7.08 -4.65
N HIS A 135 6.57 -7.81 -3.63
CA HIS A 135 7.56 -8.89 -3.80
C HIS A 135 7.11 -9.97 -4.81
N SER A 136 5.83 -10.33 -4.83
CA SER A 136 5.28 -11.33 -5.74
C SER A 136 5.42 -10.90 -7.20
N ASP A 137 5.28 -9.60 -7.47
CA ASP A 137 5.47 -9.04 -8.80
C ASP A 137 6.96 -8.98 -9.17
N LEU A 138 7.80 -8.46 -8.26
CA LEU A 138 9.24 -8.34 -8.47
C LEU A 138 9.91 -9.69 -8.71
N ARG A 139 9.49 -10.73 -8.00
CA ARG A 139 10.00 -12.10 -8.14
C ARG A 139 9.23 -12.93 -9.19
N SER A 140 8.12 -12.41 -9.72
CA SER A 140 7.23 -13.13 -10.64
C SER A 140 6.75 -14.48 -10.09
N VAL A 141 6.41 -14.51 -8.80
CA VAL A 141 5.88 -15.67 -8.07
C VAL A 141 4.54 -15.33 -7.40
N LEU A 142 3.97 -16.26 -6.63
CA LEU A 142 2.82 -15.99 -5.76
C LEU A 142 3.26 -15.20 -4.51
N PRO A 143 2.35 -14.51 -3.81
CA PRO A 143 2.69 -13.88 -2.53
C PRO A 143 3.12 -14.92 -1.49
N GLU A 144 4.36 -14.81 -1.03
CA GLU A 144 5.02 -15.73 -0.10
C GLU A 144 5.53 -14.96 1.14
N TRP A 145 4.59 -14.31 1.83
CA TRP A 145 4.87 -13.49 3.01
C TRP A 145 5.58 -14.26 4.13
N GLY A 146 5.22 -15.53 4.33
CA GLY A 146 5.87 -16.39 5.32
C GLY A 146 7.34 -16.65 5.01
N GLU A 147 7.68 -16.82 3.73
CA GLU A 147 9.08 -16.99 3.31
C GLU A 147 9.87 -15.68 3.52
N LEU A 148 9.32 -14.53 3.13
CA LEU A 148 9.94 -13.22 3.35
C LEU A 148 10.22 -12.98 4.84
N ASN A 149 9.22 -13.23 5.70
CA ASN A 149 9.36 -13.07 7.14
C ASN A 149 10.45 -14.01 7.70
N ALA A 150 10.47 -15.28 7.26
CA ALA A 150 11.47 -16.25 7.68
C ALA A 150 12.89 -15.91 7.19
N VAL A 151 13.06 -15.22 6.05
CA VAL A 151 14.36 -14.72 5.62
C VAL A 151 14.86 -13.65 6.58
N ARG A 152 14.01 -12.68 6.94
CA ARG A 152 14.39 -11.59 7.84
C ARG A 152 14.68 -12.05 9.28
N GLU A 153 13.93 -13.03 9.78
CA GLU A 153 14.17 -13.60 11.12
C GLU A 153 15.53 -14.32 11.25
N ARG A 154 16.02 -14.89 10.15
CA ARG A 154 17.27 -15.68 10.15
C ARG A 154 18.49 -14.91 9.65
N SER A 155 18.28 -13.71 9.11
CA SER A 155 19.28 -13.04 8.28
C SER A 155 19.25 -11.52 8.43
N THR A 156 20.19 -10.85 7.75
CA THR A 156 20.25 -9.39 7.71
C THR A 156 19.29 -8.82 6.66
N ILE A 157 19.08 -7.50 6.71
CA ILE A 157 18.33 -6.77 5.67
C ILE A 157 18.92 -6.97 4.27
N PHE A 158 20.23 -7.17 4.12
CA PHE A 158 20.84 -7.38 2.80
C PHE A 158 20.43 -8.71 2.17
N GLU A 159 20.27 -9.76 2.97
CA GLU A 159 19.73 -11.04 2.49
C GLU A 159 18.25 -10.90 2.09
N VAL A 160 17.48 -10.07 2.82
CA VAL A 160 16.12 -9.71 2.42
C VAL A 160 16.10 -8.98 1.08
N LEU A 161 17.00 -8.03 0.86
CA LEU A 161 17.12 -7.35 -0.43
C LEU A 161 17.43 -8.34 -1.55
N GLY A 162 18.41 -9.24 -1.34
CA GLY A 162 18.73 -10.31 -2.28
C GLY A 162 17.50 -11.18 -2.59
N TRP A 163 16.74 -11.57 -1.57
CA TRP A 163 15.51 -12.33 -1.71
C TRP A 163 14.42 -11.58 -2.49
N LEU A 164 14.27 -10.27 -2.25
CA LEU A 164 13.37 -9.37 -2.98
C LEU A 164 13.82 -9.12 -4.43
N GLY A 165 14.98 -9.66 -4.83
CA GLY A 165 15.56 -9.48 -6.17
C GLY A 165 16.23 -8.13 -6.35
N LEU A 166 16.73 -7.52 -5.28
CA LEU A 166 17.46 -6.26 -5.26
C LEU A 166 18.95 -6.49 -4.92
N PRO A 167 19.86 -5.57 -5.30
CA PRO A 167 21.27 -5.68 -4.90
C PRO A 167 21.42 -5.68 -3.36
N PRO A 168 22.09 -6.69 -2.77
CA PRO A 168 22.25 -6.82 -1.32
C PRO A 168 23.34 -5.89 -0.78
N THR A 169 23.18 -4.58 -0.95
CA THR A 169 24.21 -3.58 -0.64
C THR A 169 23.63 -2.37 0.08
N ARG A 170 24.47 -1.66 0.85
CA ARG A 170 24.07 -0.40 1.49
C ARG A 170 23.67 0.66 0.49
N ALA A 171 24.41 0.77 -0.62
CA ALA A 171 24.08 1.69 -1.70
C ALA A 171 22.66 1.48 -2.26
N CYS A 172 22.16 0.23 -2.32
CA CYS A 172 20.79 -0.04 -2.72
C CYS A 172 19.78 0.59 -1.74
N ILE A 173 19.98 0.43 -0.44
CA ILE A 173 19.12 1.05 0.59
C ILE A 173 19.16 2.56 0.46
N ASP A 174 20.35 3.15 0.36
CA ASP A 174 20.51 4.60 0.25
C ASP A 174 19.83 5.17 -1.00
N HIS A 175 19.75 4.39 -2.10
CA HIS A 175 18.97 4.77 -3.29
C HIS A 175 17.47 4.59 -3.09
N LEU A 176 17.02 3.52 -2.43
CA LEU A 176 15.61 3.30 -2.12
C LEU A 176 15.06 4.42 -1.23
N ASP A 177 15.84 4.93 -0.28
CA ASP A 177 15.46 6.04 0.60
C ASP A 177 15.30 7.38 -0.13
N GLN A 178 15.88 7.51 -1.32
CA GLN A 178 15.72 8.69 -2.17
C GLN A 178 14.44 8.63 -3.02
N LEU A 179 13.77 7.48 -3.07
CA LEU A 179 12.54 7.32 -3.85
C LEU A 179 11.35 7.92 -3.11
N ASP A 180 10.39 8.38 -3.91
CA ASP A 180 9.09 8.78 -3.40
C ASP A 180 8.34 7.53 -2.86
N PRO A 181 7.90 7.51 -1.59
CA PRO A 181 7.04 6.45 -1.06
C PRO A 181 5.76 6.22 -1.87
N ASP A 182 5.30 7.24 -2.61
CA ASP A 182 4.15 7.19 -3.50
C ASP A 182 4.50 6.84 -4.97
N LEU A 183 5.71 6.33 -5.23
CA LEU A 183 6.10 5.81 -6.54
C LEU A 183 5.11 4.73 -7.02
N PRO A 184 4.60 4.81 -8.27
CA PRO A 184 3.70 3.79 -8.80
C PRO A 184 4.32 2.38 -8.75
N VAL A 185 3.60 1.41 -8.19
CA VAL A 185 4.03 -0.01 -8.08
C VAL A 185 4.55 -0.58 -9.39
N ARG A 186 3.92 -0.24 -10.52
CA ARG A 186 4.32 -0.70 -11.86
C ARG A 186 5.75 -0.30 -12.25
N ASP A 187 6.28 0.77 -11.65
CA ASP A 187 7.62 1.29 -11.92
C ASP A 187 8.70 0.61 -11.07
N LEU A 188 8.32 -0.18 -10.05
CA LEU A 188 9.27 -0.87 -9.16
C LEU A 188 10.16 -1.87 -9.90
N ARG A 189 9.65 -2.54 -10.94
CA ARG A 189 10.46 -3.41 -11.80
C ARG A 189 11.58 -2.62 -12.48
N ARG A 190 11.25 -1.44 -13.00
CA ARG A 190 12.23 -0.55 -13.63
C ARG A 190 13.25 -0.04 -12.62
N VAL A 191 12.81 0.34 -11.42
CA VAL A 191 13.70 0.73 -10.31
C VAL A 191 14.67 -0.40 -9.99
N ARG A 192 14.17 -1.63 -9.82
CA ARG A 192 15.01 -2.82 -9.56
C ARG A 192 16.07 -3.00 -10.66
N ASP A 193 15.68 -2.89 -11.93
CA ASP A 193 16.62 -3.06 -13.04
C ASP A 193 17.71 -1.98 -13.05
N VAL A 194 17.35 -0.72 -12.75
CA VAL A 194 18.30 0.39 -12.62
C VAL A 194 19.27 0.16 -11.45
N LEU A 195 18.78 -0.31 -10.30
CA LEU A 195 19.61 -0.62 -9.14
C LEU A 195 20.65 -1.70 -9.45
N TRP A 196 20.26 -2.76 -10.18
CA TRP A 196 21.20 -3.77 -10.64
C TRP A 196 22.23 -3.23 -11.62
N GLN A 197 21.83 -2.40 -12.58
CA GLN A 197 22.76 -1.76 -13.52
C GLN A 197 23.81 -0.92 -12.78
N HIS A 198 23.39 -0.13 -11.78
CA HIS A 198 24.32 0.65 -10.97
C HIS A 198 25.26 -0.22 -10.12
N HIS A 199 24.73 -1.31 -9.56
CA HIS A 199 25.53 -2.27 -8.81
C HIS A 199 26.60 -2.93 -9.69
N GLU A 200 26.23 -3.43 -10.87
CA GLU A 200 27.16 -4.06 -11.82
C GLU A 200 28.22 -3.08 -12.34
N ALA A 201 27.83 -1.82 -12.62
CA ALA A 201 28.76 -0.79 -13.04
C ALA A 201 29.80 -0.47 -11.95
N SER A 202 29.37 -0.48 -10.68
CA SER A 202 30.25 -0.23 -9.52
C SER A 202 31.13 -1.44 -9.19
N ALA A 203 30.68 -2.65 -9.49
CA ALA A 203 31.42 -3.89 -9.26
C ALA A 203 32.48 -4.17 -10.34
N ARG A 204 32.39 -3.52 -11.51
CA ARG A 204 33.36 -3.69 -12.59
C ARG A 204 34.72 -3.09 -12.15
N PRO A 205 35.80 -3.89 -12.08
CA PRO A 205 37.11 -3.34 -11.75
C PRO A 205 37.52 -2.33 -12.82
N LEU A 206 38.07 -1.19 -12.41
CA LEU A 206 38.78 -0.29 -13.32
C LEU A 206 39.89 -1.13 -13.97
N ALA A 207 39.77 -1.39 -15.28
CA ALA A 207 40.79 -2.12 -16.01
C ALA A 207 42.15 -1.45 -15.75
N PRO A 208 43.21 -2.21 -15.44
CA PRO A 208 44.53 -1.62 -15.29
C PRO A 208 44.89 -0.95 -16.61
N ALA A 209 45.19 0.35 -16.55
CA ALA A 209 45.68 1.10 -17.70
C ALA A 209 46.88 0.34 -18.26
N SER A 210 46.72 -0.22 -19.46
CA SER A 210 47.78 -0.88 -20.20
C SER A 210 48.89 0.13 -20.44
N HIS A 211 49.89 0.12 -19.56
CA HIS A 211 51.15 0.80 -19.78
C HIS A 211 51.81 0.11 -20.96
N GLY A 212 51.66 0.70 -22.15
CA GLY A 212 52.38 0.30 -23.34
C GLY A 212 53.87 0.39 -23.06
N HIS A 213 54.50 -0.75 -22.80
CA HIS A 213 55.93 -0.91 -22.94
C HIS A 213 56.24 -0.76 -24.44
N ALA A 214 56.51 0.47 -24.85
CA ALA A 214 57.31 0.76 -26.01
C ALA A 214 58.73 0.27 -25.71
N LEU A 215 59.04 -0.98 -26.08
CA LEU A 215 60.43 -1.40 -26.22
C LEU A 215 60.90 -0.94 -27.59
N ALA A 216 61.77 0.08 -27.52
CA ALA A 216 62.53 0.65 -28.61
C ALA A 216 63.37 -0.42 -29.31
N ALA A 217 63.61 -0.12 -30.60
CA ALA A 217 64.50 -0.81 -31.52
C ALA A 217 65.97 -0.81 -31.06
#